data_AF-A0A9X4M656-F1
#
_entry.id   AF-A0A9X4M656-F1
#
_cell.length_a   1.000
_cell.length_b   1.000
_cell.length_c   1.000
_cell.angle_alpha   90.00
_cell.angle_beta   90.00
_cell.angle_gamma   90.00
#
_symmetry.space_group_name_H-M   'P 1'
#
loop_
_entity.id
_entity.type
_entity.pdbx_description
1 polymer ?
#
loop_
_entity_poly.entity_id
_entity_poly.type
_entity_poly.pdbx_seq_one_letter_code
_entity_poly.pdbx_strand_id
1 'polypeptide(L)'
;MAKQCADRCDAHVEELKKLQKQAELLGRTDGYGTLPSAMQLGEKFKQLAVGGGSYYDLLSNLRDRIAVATEMGDVFRKIGDRYGQAEGESAAGIRRAGYGA
;
A
#
# COMPACT_ATOMS: atom_id res chain seq x y z
N MET A 1 -13.44 -13.89 -5.68
CA MET A 1 -13.33 -13.11 -4.43
C MET A 1 -11.89 -12.76 -4.08
N ALA A 2 -10.99 -13.73 -3.87
CA ALA A 2 -9.59 -13.45 -3.50
C ALA A 2 -8.86 -12.49 -4.47
N LYS A 3 -9.02 -12.71 -5.78
CA LYS A 3 -8.50 -11.80 -6.82
C LYS A 3 -8.99 -10.35 -6.64
N GLN A 4 -10.29 -10.15 -6.43
CA GLN A 4 -10.86 -8.82 -6.24
C GLN A 4 -10.33 -8.12 -4.98
N CYS A 5 -10.06 -8.88 -3.92
CA CYS A 5 -9.43 -8.32 -2.72
C CYS A 5 -7.98 -7.89 -3.00
N ALA A 6 -7.20 -8.71 -3.72
CA ALA A 6 -5.85 -8.33 -4.15
C ALA A 6 -5.86 -7.09 -5.04
N ASP A 7 -6.75 -7.03 -6.03
CA ASP A 7 -6.90 -5.88 -6.92
C ASP A 7 -7.25 -4.59 -6.14
N ARG A 8 -8.06 -4.69 -5.07
CA ARG A 8 -8.37 -3.56 -4.18
C ARG A 8 -7.19 -3.14 -3.31
N CYS A 9 -6.38 -4.09 -2.84
CA CYS A 9 -5.14 -3.78 -2.13
C CYS A 9 -4.18 -3.00 -3.04
N ASP A 10 -4.04 -3.42 -4.31
CA ASP A 10 -3.20 -2.73 -5.30
C ASP A 10 -3.70 -1.31 -5.56
N ALA A 11 -5.01 -1.13 -5.76
CA ALA A 11 -5.61 0.19 -5.92
C ALA A 11 -5.36 1.08 -4.69
N HIS A 12 -5.47 0.52 -3.48
CA HIS A 12 -5.20 1.28 -2.26
C HIS A 12 -3.73 1.67 -2.12
N VAL A 13 -2.79 0.79 -2.48
CA VAL A 13 -1.36 1.08 -2.53
C VAL A 13 -1.07 2.26 -3.47
N GLU A 14 -1.71 2.31 -4.63
CA GLU A 14 -1.52 3.43 -5.56
C GLU A 14 -2.04 4.76 -5.01
N GLU A 15 -3.16 4.77 -4.29
CA GLU A 15 -3.62 5.99 -3.60
C GLU A 15 -2.65 6.43 -2.49
N LEU A 16 -2.12 5.48 -1.71
CA LEU A 16 -1.12 5.80 -0.68
C LEU A 16 0.18 6.36 -1.28
N LYS A 17 0.62 5.83 -2.44
CA LYS A 17 1.78 6.38 -3.17
C LYS A 17 1.54 7.79 -3.70
N LYS A 18 0.30 8.13 -4.10
CA LYS A 18 -0.03 9.51 -4.48
C LYS A 18 0.10 10.45 -3.29
N LEU A 19 -0.43 10.06 -2.13
CA LEU A 19 -0.28 10.82 -0.88
C LEU A 19 1.19 10.94 -0.46
N GLN A 20 1.99 9.89 -0.65
CA GLN A 20 3.43 9.89 -0.37
C GLN A 20 4.14 10.99 -1.16
N LYS A 21 3.89 11.08 -2.47
CA LYS A 21 4.46 12.12 -3.32
C LYS A 21 4.02 13.53 -2.90
N GLN A 22 2.77 13.70 -2.46
CA GLN A 22 2.30 14.98 -1.95
C GLN A 22 2.97 15.35 -0.62
N ALA A 23 3.19 14.39 0.28
CA ALA A 23 3.93 14.59 1.52
C ALA A 23 5.38 15.00 1.27
N GLU A 24 6.05 14.42 0.27
CA GLU A 24 7.39 14.82 -0.15
C GLU A 24 7.44 16.29 -0.59
N LEU A 25 6.39 16.79 -1.27
CA LEU A 25 6.31 18.20 -1.66
C LEU A 25 6.14 19.14 -0.47
N LEU A 26 5.42 18.71 0.58
CA LEU A 26 5.29 19.48 1.83
C LEU A 26 6.62 19.61 2.58
N GLY A 27 7.59 18.74 2.30
CA GLY A 27 8.97 18.87 2.80
C GLY A 27 9.75 20.03 2.18
N ARG A 28 9.26 20.64 1.10
CA ARG A 28 9.92 21.77 0.43
C ARG A 28 9.53 23.08 1.10
N THR A 29 10.52 23.79 1.63
CA THR A 29 10.32 25.04 2.38
C THR A 29 10.44 26.31 1.53
N ASP A 30 10.88 26.17 0.29
CA ASP A 30 11.12 27.27 -0.66
C ASP A 30 9.84 27.98 -1.14
N GLY A 31 8.68 27.31 -1.07
CA GLY A 31 7.39 27.86 -1.53
C GLY A 31 6.65 28.76 -0.55
N TYR A 32 7.10 28.89 0.72
CA TYR A 32 6.33 29.60 1.76
C TYR A 32 6.55 31.12 1.76
N GLY A 33 7.66 31.60 1.18
CA GLY A 33 8.05 33.02 1.18
C GLY A 33 9.08 33.37 2.26
N THR A 34 9.43 34.65 2.36
CA THR A 34 10.60 35.13 3.14
C THR A 34 10.25 35.79 4.47
N LEU A 35 8.96 35.93 4.80
CA LEU A 35 8.55 36.45 6.09
C LEU A 35 8.92 35.47 7.22
N PRO A 36 9.31 35.93 8.42
CA PRO A 36 9.66 35.04 9.52
C PRO A 36 8.57 34.03 9.89
N SER A 37 7.30 34.44 9.81
CA SER A 37 6.14 33.56 10.03
C SER A 37 5.98 32.50 8.93
N ALA A 38 6.24 32.86 7.67
CA ALA A 38 6.22 31.94 6.55
C ALA A 38 7.33 30.88 6.66
N MET A 39 8.53 31.28 7.05
CA MET A 39 9.65 30.36 7.29
C MET A 39 9.34 29.37 8.43
N GLN A 40 8.75 29.86 9.53
CA GLN A 40 8.32 29.00 10.64
C GLN A 40 7.24 28.02 10.22
N LEU A 41 6.30 28.45 9.38
CA LEU A 41 5.26 27.59 8.83
C LEU A 41 5.87 26.49 7.95
N GLY A 42 6.79 26.85 7.04
CA GLY A 42 7.50 25.90 6.19
C GLY A 42 8.27 24.86 6.99
N GLU A 43 8.99 25.27 8.03
CA GLU A 43 9.72 24.34 8.90
C GLU A 43 8.76 23.39 9.65
N LYS A 44 7.62 23.88 10.12
CA LYS A 44 6.60 23.04 10.76
C LYS A 44 6.03 21.99 9.81
N PHE A 45 5.71 22.38 8.57
CA PHE A 45 5.22 21.45 7.55
C PHE A 45 6.27 20.41 7.18
N LYS A 46 7.52 20.83 7.01
CA LYS A 46 8.64 19.93 6.76
C LYS A 46 8.78 18.89 7.88
N GLN A 47 8.78 19.32 9.14
CA GLN A 47 8.89 18.41 10.29
C GLN A 47 7.74 17.38 10.34
N LEU A 48 6.50 17.81 10.07
CA LEU A 48 5.35 16.91 10.07
C LEU A 48 5.33 15.97 8.86
N ALA A 49 5.78 16.44 7.70
CA ALA A 49 5.65 15.72 6.44
C ALA A 49 6.80 14.75 6.18
N VAL A 50 8.04 15.17 6.39
CA VAL A 50 9.26 14.41 6.04
C VAL A 50 10.20 14.18 7.23
N GLY A 51 9.82 14.65 8.42
CA GLY A 51 10.61 14.51 9.63
C GLY A 51 11.65 15.64 9.82
N GLY A 52 12.51 15.46 10.82
CA GLY A 52 13.43 16.51 11.30
C GLY A 52 13.43 16.68 12.83
N GLY A 53 12.63 15.89 13.55
CA GLY A 53 12.58 15.84 15.02
C GLY A 53 12.32 14.42 15.54
N SER A 54 11.99 14.27 16.82
CA SER A 54 11.81 12.96 17.49
C SER A 54 10.46 12.25 17.20
N TYR A 55 9.70 12.70 16.21
CA TYR A 55 8.33 12.25 15.95
C TYR A 55 8.24 11.44 14.65
N TYR A 56 7.35 10.46 14.66
CA TYR A 56 6.98 9.66 13.50
C TYR A 56 6.21 10.52 12.50
N ASP A 57 6.84 10.77 11.35
CA ASP A 57 6.35 11.69 10.32
C ASP A 57 5.36 11.03 9.35
N LEU A 58 4.66 11.85 8.58
CA LEU A 58 3.68 11.39 7.59
C LEU A 58 4.28 10.47 6.52
N LEU A 59 5.51 10.73 6.06
CA LEU A 59 6.17 9.93 5.03
C LEU A 59 6.50 8.53 5.56
N SER A 60 6.99 8.44 6.80
CA SER A 60 7.19 7.18 7.51
C SER A 60 5.86 6.42 7.67
N ASN A 61 4.78 7.10 8.07
CA ASN A 61 3.45 6.48 8.15
C ASN A 61 2.96 5.92 6.83
N LEU A 62 3.10 6.68 5.74
CA LEU A 62 2.67 6.25 4.43
C LEU A 62 3.47 5.05 3.93
N ARG A 63 4.79 5.00 4.19
CA ARG A 63 5.63 3.83 3.85
C ARG A 63 5.16 2.57 4.56
N ASP A 64 4.92 2.64 5.87
CA ASP A 64 4.48 1.47 6.64
C ASP A 64 3.11 0.98 6.18
N ARG A 65 2.20 1.91 5.90
CA ARG A 65 0.86 1.56 5.38
C ARG A 65 0.92 0.96 3.98
N ILE A 66 1.81 1.44 3.11
CA ILE A 66 2.06 0.82 1.80
C ILE A 66 2.58 -0.61 1.98
N ALA A 67 3.52 -0.83 2.91
CA ALA A 67 4.06 -2.16 3.18
C ALA A 67 2.95 -3.13 3.65
N VAL A 68 2.13 -2.72 4.62
CA VAL A 68 1.01 -3.53 5.12
C VAL A 68 0.00 -3.83 4.01
N ALA A 69 -0.42 -2.83 3.23
CA ALA A 69 -1.38 -3.02 2.15
C ALA A 69 -0.84 -3.95 1.04
N THR A 70 0.46 -3.88 0.76
CA THR A 70 1.15 -4.77 -0.17
C THR A 70 1.13 -6.22 0.35
N GLU A 71 1.49 -6.42 1.62
CA GLU A 71 1.48 -7.73 2.27
C GLU A 71 0.08 -8.35 2.26
N MET A 72 -0.96 -7.56 2.56
CA MET A 72 -2.35 -8.00 2.46
C MET A 72 -2.71 -8.47 1.05
N GLY A 73 -2.29 -7.74 0.02
CA GLY A 73 -2.47 -8.14 -1.38
C GLY A 73 -1.83 -9.49 -1.69
N ASP A 74 -0.59 -9.70 -1.24
CA ASP A 74 0.13 -10.96 -1.41
C ASP A 74 -0.55 -12.14 -0.70
N VAL A 75 -1.09 -11.91 0.50
CA VAL A 75 -1.87 -12.93 1.23
C VAL A 75 -3.12 -13.31 0.42
N PHE A 76 -3.86 -12.36 -0.13
CA PHE A 76 -5.03 -12.67 -0.95
C PHE A 76 -4.68 -13.43 -2.23
N ARG A 77 -3.55 -13.11 -2.88
CA ARG A 77 -3.06 -13.88 -4.04
C ARG A 77 -2.74 -15.32 -3.65
N LYS A 78 -1.96 -15.53 -2.59
CA LYS A 78 -1.63 -16.87 -2.06
C LYS A 78 -2.87 -17.68 -1.72
N ILE A 79 -3.90 -17.04 -1.15
CA ILE A 79 -5.18 -17.69 -0.88
C ILE A 79 -5.86 -18.11 -2.19
N GLY A 80 -5.94 -17.21 -3.17
CA GLY A 80 -6.52 -17.50 -4.48
C GLY A 80 -5.85 -18.67 -5.20
N ASP A 81 -4.51 -18.70 -5.21
CA ASP A 81 -3.73 -19.76 -5.85
C ASP A 81 -3.97 -21.13 -5.20
N ARG A 82 -4.01 -21.19 -3.86
CA ARG A 82 -4.30 -22.43 -3.12
C ARG A 82 -5.69 -22.97 -3.43
N TYR A 83 -6.70 -22.11 -3.47
CA TYR A 83 -8.05 -22.53 -3.82
C TYR A 83 -8.16 -23.02 -5.27
N GLY A 84 -7.52 -22.32 -6.23
CA GLY A 84 -7.51 -22.76 -7.62
C GLY A 84 -6.82 -24.10 -7.85
N GLN A 85 -5.72 -24.36 -7.13
CA GLN A 85 -5.05 -25.67 -7.17
C GLN A 85 -5.92 -26.79 -6.61
N ALA A 86 -6.55 -26.57 -5.44
CA ALA A 86 -7.43 -27.56 -4.82
C ALA A 86 -8.66 -27.92 -5.69
N GLU A 87 -9.26 -26.93 -6.36
CA GLU A 87 -10.33 -27.18 -7.33
C GLU A 87 -9.83 -27.97 -8.55
N GLY A 88 -8.65 -27.64 -9.08
CA GLY A 88 -8.06 -28.34 -10.21
C GLY A 88 -7.76 -29.82 -9.90
N GLU A 89 -7.20 -30.10 -8.73
CA GLU A 89 -6.96 -31.46 -8.24
C GLU A 89 -8.27 -32.22 -8.05
N SER A 90 -9.27 -31.59 -7.45
CA SER A 90 -10.60 -32.18 -7.24
C SER A 90 -11.28 -32.52 -8.58
N ALA A 91 -11.28 -31.59 -9.54
CA ALA A 91 -11.83 -31.81 -10.87
C ALA A 91 -11.07 -32.88 -11.66
N ALA A 92 -9.75 -33.00 -11.47
CA ALA A 92 -8.95 -34.08 -12.04
C ALA A 92 -9.31 -35.43 -11.41
N GLY A 93 -9.47 -35.50 -10.08
CA GLY A 93 -9.90 -36.69 -9.37
C GLY A 93 -11.28 -37.19 -9.80
N ILE A 94 -12.27 -36.28 -9.91
CA ILE A 94 -13.62 -36.60 -10.39
C ILE A 94 -13.59 -37.12 -11.82
N ARG A 95 -12.81 -36.50 -12.72
CA ARG A 95 -12.68 -36.97 -14.11
C ARG A 95 -12.07 -38.37 -14.18
N ARG A 96 -11.05 -38.67 -13.37
CA ARG A 96 -10.45 -40.01 -13.30
C ARG A 96 -11.43 -41.05 -12.77
N ALA A 97 -12.22 -40.70 -11.75
CA ALA A 97 -13.23 -41.59 -11.19
C ALA A 97 -14.41 -41.85 -12.15
N GLY A 98 -14.81 -40.84 -12.93
CA GLY A 98 -15.89 -40.97 -13.93
C GLY A 98 -15.49 -41.72 -15.21
N TYR A 99 -14.20 -41.83 -15.53
CA TYR A 99 -13.70 -42.60 -16.67
C TYR A 99 -13.43 -44.08 -16.34
N GLY A 100 -13.66 -44.49 -15.10
CA GLY A 100 -13.44 -45.86 -14.61
C GLY A 100 -14.72 -46.63 -14.30
N ALA A 101 -15.89 -46.16 -14.76
CA ALA A 101 -17.20 -46.81 -14.61
C ALA A 101 -17.73 -47.30 -15.95
#